data_AF-A0A1I3SXA3-F1
#
_entry.id   AF-A0A1I3SXA3-F1
#
_cell.length_a   1.000
_cell.length_b   1.000
_cell.length_c   1.000
_cell.angle_alpha   90.00
_cell.angle_beta   90.00
_cell.angle_gamma   90.00
#
_symmetry.space_group_name_H-M   'P 1'
#
loop_
_entity.id
_entity.type
_entity.pdbx_description
1 polymer ?
#
loop_
_entity_poly.entity_id
_entity_poly.type
_entity_poly.pdbx_seq_one_letter_code
_entity_poly.pdbx_strand_id
1 'polypeptide(L)'
;DGFDAARLKTEKVTVFILVPPSMLAVALPWLNTLIGVFGVAIGQPGPRRPVTMLIDEAPSLGFLPDLRAHMAQFRKVGLRTWLFTQTYAAMAGPELYGSEGMKELMGLCNTKQFFAVDESEVQKLVSELAGTRSVSNPSSTGSTGDVGLPLIRPDEVRGLKQWHQIIIRTGLRFPIRAKLVPYFTRKQWRDLVDPNPYRK
;
A
#
# COMPACT_ATOMS: atom_id res chain seq x y z
N ASP A 1 -6.39 -34.56 4.99
CA ASP A 1 -6.04 -33.82 3.77
C ASP A 1 -6.39 -32.34 3.89
N GLY A 2 -5.46 -31.54 4.43
CA GLY A 2 -5.63 -30.09 4.62
C GLY A 2 -4.73 -29.28 3.69
N PHE A 3 -4.99 -27.98 3.59
CA PHE A 3 -4.09 -27.06 2.90
C PHE A 3 -2.78 -26.90 3.69
N ASP A 4 -1.64 -27.12 3.04
CA ASP A 4 -0.31 -26.85 3.60
C ASP A 4 0.20 -25.47 3.16
N ALA A 5 0.35 -24.55 4.12
CA ALA A 5 0.84 -23.20 3.88
C ALA A 5 2.29 -23.15 3.37
N ALA A 6 3.11 -24.19 3.59
CA ALA A 6 4.46 -24.26 3.03
C ALA A 6 4.45 -24.28 1.50
N ARG A 7 3.34 -24.73 0.88
CA ARG A 7 3.16 -24.74 -0.58
C ARG A 7 3.26 -23.35 -1.22
N LEU A 8 2.97 -22.28 -0.47
CA LEU A 8 3.16 -20.90 -0.91
C LEU A 8 4.61 -20.60 -1.32
N LYS A 9 5.60 -21.30 -0.75
CA LYS A 9 7.02 -21.13 -1.08
C LYS A 9 7.55 -22.18 -2.06
N THR A 10 6.84 -23.28 -2.29
CA THR A 10 7.35 -24.39 -3.11
C THR A 10 6.63 -24.52 -4.45
N GLU A 11 5.42 -23.99 -4.59
CA GLU A 11 4.55 -24.17 -5.74
C GLU A 11 3.94 -22.85 -6.25
N LYS A 12 3.32 -22.87 -7.43
CA LYS A 12 2.54 -21.75 -7.97
C LYS A 12 1.09 -21.89 -7.50
N VAL A 13 0.81 -21.38 -6.31
CA VAL A 13 -0.52 -21.44 -5.69
C VAL A 13 -1.02 -20.04 -5.37
N THR A 14 -2.30 -19.79 -5.63
CA THR A 14 -2.99 -18.57 -5.21
C THR A 14 -4.09 -18.96 -4.24
N VAL A 15 -4.13 -18.31 -3.07
CA VAL A 15 -5.14 -18.53 -2.05
C VAL A 15 -6.05 -17.30 -1.99
N PHE A 16 -7.34 -17.51 -2.20
CA PHE A 16 -8.35 -16.46 -2.06
C PHE A 16 -9.09 -16.65 -0.74
N ILE A 17 -9.09 -15.61 0.09
CA ILE A 17 -9.84 -15.59 1.36
C ILE A 17 -11.01 -14.63 1.14
N LEU A 18 -12.21 -15.20 1.04
CA LEU A 18 -13.43 -14.46 0.79
C LEU A 18 -14.27 -14.48 2.06
N VAL A 19 -14.54 -13.29 2.60
CA VAL A 19 -15.40 -13.13 3.77
C VAL A 19 -16.55 -12.21 3.40
N PRO A 20 -17.81 -12.67 3.51
CA PRO A 20 -18.97 -11.80 3.30
C PRO A 20 -18.90 -10.61 4.26
N PRO A 21 -19.23 -9.37 3.81
CA PRO A 21 -19.17 -8.19 4.67
C PRO A 21 -19.98 -8.33 5.97
N SER A 22 -21.12 -9.02 5.92
CA SER A 22 -21.98 -9.27 7.09
C SER A 22 -21.36 -10.19 8.14
N MET A 23 -20.35 -10.99 7.77
CA MET A 23 -19.68 -11.94 8.66
C MET A 23 -18.30 -11.45 9.11
N LEU A 24 -17.84 -10.30 8.61
CA LEU A 24 -16.48 -9.83 8.81
C LEU A 24 -16.11 -9.76 10.30
N ALA A 25 -16.94 -9.09 11.11
CA ALA A 25 -16.70 -8.95 12.55
C ALA A 25 -16.55 -10.31 13.28
N VAL A 26 -17.32 -11.32 12.86
CA VAL A 26 -17.27 -12.67 13.42
C VAL A 26 -16.04 -13.45 12.92
N ALA A 27 -15.63 -13.20 11.67
CA ALA A 27 -14.51 -13.87 11.03
C ALA A 27 -13.14 -13.28 11.41
N LEU A 28 -13.07 -12.10 12.04
CA LEU A 28 -11.81 -11.42 12.38
C LEU A 28 -10.81 -12.31 13.15
N PRO A 29 -11.19 -13.03 14.23
CA PRO A 29 -10.23 -13.89 14.93
C PRO A 29 -9.68 -15.02 14.06
N TRP A 30 -10.52 -15.57 13.19
CA TRP A 30 -10.13 -16.60 12.23
C TRP A 30 -9.19 -16.05 11.15
N LEU A 31 -9.49 -14.87 10.60
CA LEU A 31 -8.62 -14.18 9.63
C LEU A 31 -7.24 -13.88 10.23
N ASN A 32 -7.19 -13.38 11.47
CA ASN A 32 -5.93 -13.12 12.17
C ASN A 32 -5.11 -14.40 12.34
N THR A 33 -5.78 -15.50 12.68
CA THR A 33 -5.15 -16.82 12.77
C THR A 33 -4.55 -17.24 11.44
N LEU A 34 -5.30 -17.10 10.33
CA LEU A 34 -4.81 -17.44 8.99
C LEU A 34 -3.59 -16.59 8.59
N ILE A 35 -3.63 -15.28 8.85
CA ILE A 35 -2.50 -14.38 8.57
C ILE A 35 -1.26 -14.81 9.37
N GLY A 36 -1.44 -15.21 10.63
CA GLY A 36 -0.37 -15.77 11.46
C GLY A 36 0.23 -17.06 10.86
N VAL A 37 -0.62 -18.02 10.48
CA VAL A 37 -0.20 -19.29 9.86
C VAL A 37 0.57 -19.05 8.57
N PHE A 38 0.09 -18.17 7.69
CA PHE A 38 0.81 -17.80 6.47
C PHE A 38 2.11 -17.06 6.77
N GLY A 39 2.12 -16.17 7.77
CA GLY A 39 3.31 -15.48 8.24
C GLY A 39 4.41 -16.47 8.64
N VAL A 40 4.07 -17.44 9.50
CA VAL A 40 5.01 -18.49 9.95
C VAL A 40 5.52 -19.34 8.78
N ALA A 41 4.64 -19.78 7.88
CA ALA A 41 5.02 -20.59 6.72
C ALA A 41 5.97 -19.85 5.77
N ILE A 42 5.71 -18.56 5.53
CA ILE A 42 6.55 -17.71 4.69
C ILE A 42 7.90 -17.41 5.37
N GLY A 43 7.87 -17.25 6.69
CA GLY A 43 9.03 -16.96 7.54
C GLY A 43 10.07 -18.06 7.62
N GLN A 44 9.72 -19.30 7.22
CA GLN A 44 10.65 -20.43 7.28
C GLN A 44 11.91 -20.18 6.42
N PRO A 45 13.11 -20.53 6.91
CA PRO A 45 14.35 -20.45 6.16
C PRO A 45 14.26 -21.21 4.83
N GLY A 46 14.83 -20.65 3.77
CA GLY A 46 14.86 -21.30 2.47
C GLY A 46 15.05 -20.33 1.30
N PRO A 47 14.93 -20.83 0.05
CA PRO A 47 15.06 -19.99 -1.14
C PRO A 47 14.12 -18.78 -1.08
N ARG A 48 14.61 -17.63 -1.52
CA ARG A 48 13.84 -16.38 -1.60
C ARG A 48 12.83 -16.46 -2.73
N ARG A 49 11.71 -17.16 -2.49
CA ARG A 49 10.57 -17.23 -3.41
C ARG A 49 9.60 -16.10 -3.09
N PRO A 50 9.25 -15.24 -4.05
CA PRO A 50 8.32 -14.15 -3.79
C PRO A 50 6.92 -14.66 -3.45
N VAL A 51 6.40 -14.27 -2.29
CA VAL A 51 5.01 -14.52 -1.88
C VAL A 51 4.33 -13.16 -1.73
N THR A 52 3.22 -12.96 -2.44
CA THR A 52 2.50 -11.68 -2.43
C THR A 52 1.24 -11.80 -1.59
N MET A 53 1.11 -10.94 -0.60
CA MET A 53 -0.08 -10.78 0.23
C MET A 53 -0.77 -9.48 -0.18
N LEU A 54 -2.02 -9.59 -0.63
CA LEU A 54 -2.86 -8.46 -1.03
C LEU A 54 -3.98 -8.31 0.01
N ILE A 55 -4.09 -7.13 0.61
CA ILE A 55 -5.13 -6.80 1.59
C ILE A 55 -5.91 -5.59 1.07
N ASP A 56 -7.10 -5.83 0.51
CA ASP A 56 -7.90 -4.83 -0.23
C ASP A 56 -8.49 -3.71 0.64
N GLU A 57 -8.81 -4.01 1.90
CA GLU A 57 -9.20 -2.99 2.88
C GLU A 57 -8.60 -3.38 4.24
N ALA A 58 -7.39 -2.92 4.49
CA ALA A 58 -6.65 -3.25 5.71
C ALA A 58 -7.40 -2.85 7.00
N PRO A 59 -8.06 -1.67 7.07
CA PRO A 59 -8.90 -1.32 8.23
C PRO A 59 -10.01 -2.33 8.53
N SER A 60 -10.58 -2.95 7.51
CA SER A 60 -11.64 -3.96 7.68
C SER A 60 -11.17 -5.22 8.39
N LEU A 61 -9.85 -5.49 8.43
CA LEU A 61 -9.28 -6.62 9.17
C LEU A 61 -9.04 -6.31 10.65
N GLY A 62 -9.31 -5.09 11.11
CA GLY A 62 -8.94 -4.68 12.47
C GLY A 62 -7.43 -4.60 12.66
N PHE A 63 -6.99 -4.49 13.92
CA PHE A 63 -5.58 -4.40 14.25
C PHE A 63 -4.88 -5.76 14.06
N LEU A 64 -3.91 -5.80 13.15
CA LEU A 64 -3.02 -6.95 12.96
C LEU A 64 -1.72 -6.74 13.75
N PRO A 65 -1.54 -7.35 14.93
CA PRO A 65 -0.41 -7.08 15.83
C PRO A 65 0.94 -7.38 15.17
N ASP A 66 1.03 -8.51 14.46
CA ASP A 66 2.29 -8.99 13.87
C ASP A 66 2.57 -8.42 12.48
N LEU A 67 1.68 -7.61 11.90
CA LEU A 67 1.82 -7.14 10.52
C LEU A 67 3.14 -6.39 10.30
N ARG A 68 3.48 -5.45 11.18
CA ARG A 68 4.72 -4.67 11.10
C ARG A 68 5.96 -5.55 11.20
N ALA A 69 5.97 -6.45 12.18
CA ALA A 69 7.07 -7.39 12.41
C ALA A 69 7.25 -8.32 11.20
N HIS A 70 6.16 -8.90 10.69
CA HIS A 70 6.16 -9.74 9.49
C HIS A 70 6.66 -8.99 8.25
N MET A 71 6.19 -7.76 8.03
CA MET A 71 6.65 -6.92 6.91
C MET A 71 8.15 -6.60 7.00
N ALA A 72 8.66 -6.31 8.20
CA ALA A 72 10.07 -6.03 8.41
C ALA A 72 10.95 -7.28 8.24
N GLN A 73 10.59 -8.36 8.92
CA GLN A 73 11.37 -9.60 8.98
C GLN A 73 11.30 -10.39 7.68
N PHE A 74 10.09 -10.64 7.17
CA PHE A 74 9.88 -11.58 6.08
C PHE A 74 10.11 -10.98 4.69
N ARG A 75 10.33 -9.67 4.61
CA ARG A 75 10.81 -9.01 3.39
C ARG A 75 12.08 -9.65 2.85
N LYS A 76 12.98 -10.16 3.70
CA LYS A 76 14.24 -10.82 3.29
C LYS A 76 14.02 -12.22 2.70
N VAL A 77 12.99 -12.93 3.15
CA VAL A 77 12.67 -14.29 2.67
C VAL A 77 11.67 -14.31 1.51
N GLY A 78 11.13 -13.15 1.12
CA GLY A 78 10.39 -12.99 -0.15
C GLY A 78 8.98 -12.42 -0.01
N LEU A 79 8.51 -12.09 1.20
CA LEU A 79 7.19 -11.50 1.40
C LEU A 79 7.07 -10.14 0.71
N ARG A 80 5.98 -9.94 -0.02
CA ARG A 80 5.55 -8.68 -0.64
C ARG A 80 4.14 -8.36 -0.18
N THR A 81 3.99 -7.36 0.67
CA THR A 81 2.68 -6.95 1.18
C THR A 81 2.18 -5.74 0.41
N TRP A 82 0.93 -5.79 -0.05
CA TRP A 82 0.19 -4.65 -0.55
C TRP A 82 -0.99 -4.41 0.40
N LEU A 83 -1.01 -3.22 0.98
CA LEU A 83 -2.08 -2.75 1.83
C LEU A 83 -2.85 -1.69 1.07
N PHE A 84 -4.15 -1.89 0.96
CA PHE A 84 -5.08 -0.94 0.41
C PHE A 84 -5.98 -0.42 1.54
N THR A 85 -6.33 0.85 1.45
CA THR A 85 -7.17 1.54 2.43
C THR A 85 -7.94 2.63 1.72
N GLN A 86 -9.22 2.78 2.04
CA GLN A 86 -10.06 3.83 1.48
C GLN A 86 -9.69 5.21 2.01
N THR A 87 -9.36 5.30 3.29
CA THR A 87 -8.97 6.56 3.95
C THR A 87 -7.69 6.37 4.75
N TYR A 88 -6.93 7.46 4.91
CA TYR A 88 -5.75 7.42 5.76
C TYR A 88 -6.15 7.38 7.24
N ALA A 89 -7.16 8.18 7.60
CA ALA A 89 -7.67 8.28 8.96
C ALA A 89 -8.16 6.94 9.53
N ALA A 90 -8.75 6.05 8.71
CA ALA A 90 -9.16 4.73 9.18
C ALA A 90 -7.94 3.94 9.71
N MET A 91 -6.89 3.80 8.89
CA MET A 91 -5.64 3.12 9.28
C MET A 91 -4.92 3.79 10.45
N ALA A 92 -4.89 5.13 10.47
CA ALA A 92 -4.22 5.93 11.49
C ALA A 92 -5.03 6.07 12.79
N GLY A 93 -6.26 5.55 12.84
CA GLY A 93 -7.12 5.60 14.01
C GLY A 93 -6.50 4.91 15.23
N PRO A 94 -6.83 5.35 16.46
CA PRO A 94 -6.25 4.81 17.70
C PRO A 94 -6.59 3.34 17.93
N GLU A 95 -7.70 2.85 17.39
CA GLU A 95 -8.12 1.45 17.48
C GLU A 95 -7.32 0.52 16.55
N LEU A 96 -6.63 1.07 15.55
CA LEU A 96 -5.75 0.34 14.64
C LEU A 96 -4.29 0.60 14.99
N TYR A 97 -3.60 1.41 14.18
CA TYR A 97 -2.16 1.61 14.32
C TYR A 97 -1.79 2.90 15.03
N GLY A 98 -2.74 3.82 15.20
CA GLY A 98 -2.45 5.19 15.64
C GLY A 98 -1.51 5.94 14.67
N SER A 99 -1.22 7.19 14.98
CA SER A 99 -0.34 8.03 14.15
C SER A 99 1.08 7.46 14.04
N GLU A 100 1.65 6.99 15.16
CA GLU A 100 3.01 6.44 15.18
C GLU A 100 3.11 5.10 14.45
N GLY A 101 2.17 4.16 14.69
CA GLY A 101 2.18 2.89 13.99
C GLY A 101 1.92 3.04 12.49
N MET A 102 1.09 4.01 12.08
CA MET A 102 0.89 4.32 10.67
C MET A 102 2.16 4.89 10.02
N LYS A 103 2.89 5.77 10.73
CA LYS A 103 4.19 6.29 10.28
C LYS A 103 5.21 5.18 10.11
N GLU A 104 5.27 4.22 11.02
CA GLU A 104 6.13 3.03 10.91
C GLU A 104 5.74 2.13 9.72
N LEU A 105 4.44 1.84 9.54
CA LEU A 105 3.95 1.08 8.39
C LEU A 105 4.35 1.76 7.07
N MET A 106 4.18 3.07 6.98
CA MET A 106 4.62 3.86 5.85
C MET A 106 6.15 3.77 5.65
N GLY A 107 6.93 3.74 6.73
CA GLY A 107 8.37 3.52 6.70
C GLY A 107 8.77 2.16 6.11
N LEU A 108 8.01 1.10 6.39
CA LEU A 108 8.24 -0.24 5.86
C LEU A 108 7.87 -0.38 4.37
N CYS A 109 6.91 0.43 3.90
CA CYS A 109 6.43 0.42 2.52
C CYS A 109 7.40 1.14 1.56
N ASN A 110 8.07 0.38 0.69
CA ASN A 110 8.94 0.94 -0.35
C ASN A 110 8.19 1.73 -1.43
N THR A 111 6.93 1.40 -1.68
CA THR A 111 6.09 2.03 -2.71
C THR A 111 4.82 2.48 -2.05
N LYS A 112 4.47 3.75 -2.25
CA LYS A 112 3.29 4.40 -1.72
C LYS A 112 2.51 4.95 -2.91
N GLN A 113 1.24 4.60 -2.99
CA GLN A 113 0.35 5.01 -4.08
C GLN A 113 -0.79 5.81 -3.46
N PHE A 114 -1.03 7.00 -4.00
CA PHE A 114 -2.06 7.91 -3.54
C PHE A 114 -3.01 8.18 -4.70
N PHE A 115 -4.29 7.92 -4.46
CA PHE A 115 -5.39 8.08 -5.42
C PHE A 115 -6.29 9.20 -4.92
N ALA A 116 -6.61 10.18 -5.78
CA ALA A 116 -7.60 11.24 -5.53
C ALA A 116 -7.74 11.63 -4.04
N VAL A 117 -6.74 12.30 -3.48
CA VAL A 117 -6.62 12.54 -2.04
C VAL A 117 -7.35 13.83 -1.64
N ASP A 118 -8.46 13.69 -0.92
CA ASP A 118 -9.25 14.83 -0.43
C ASP A 118 -8.83 15.33 0.96
N GLU A 119 -8.33 14.43 1.81
CA GLU A 119 -7.91 14.74 3.19
C GLU A 119 -6.71 15.70 3.22
N SER A 120 -6.86 16.86 3.87
CA SER A 120 -5.81 17.90 3.90
C SER A 120 -4.53 17.45 4.57
N GLU A 121 -4.61 16.57 5.56
CA GLU A 121 -3.42 16.03 6.24
C GLU A 121 -2.64 15.10 5.30
N VAL A 122 -3.34 14.27 4.54
CA VAL A 122 -2.73 13.39 3.55
C VAL A 122 -2.14 14.19 2.39
N GLN A 123 -2.77 15.29 1.97
CA GLN A 123 -2.20 16.21 0.97
C GLN A 123 -0.82 16.76 1.39
N LYS A 124 -0.69 17.17 2.66
CA LYS A 124 0.59 17.62 3.23
C LYS A 124 1.60 16.47 3.29
N LEU A 125 1.17 15.31 3.78
CA LEU A 125 2.01 14.10 3.83
C LEU A 125 2.54 13.72 2.44
N VAL A 126 1.71 13.74 1.40
CA VAL A 126 2.13 13.44 0.02
C VAL A 126 3.14 14.47 -0.47
N SER A 127 2.90 15.76 -0.22
CA SER A 127 3.84 16.84 -0.55
C SER A 127 5.20 16.66 0.15
N GLU A 128 5.20 16.29 1.43
CA GLU A 128 6.42 16.02 2.20
C GLU A 128 7.17 14.80 1.67
N LEU A 129 6.45 13.69 1.43
CA LEU A 129 7.01 12.47 0.87
C LEU A 129 7.54 12.65 -0.57
N ALA A 130 6.95 13.56 -1.34
CA ALA A 130 7.38 13.88 -2.69
C ALA A 130 8.73 14.62 -2.70
N GLY A 131 9.06 15.34 -1.62
CA GLY A 131 10.29 16.09 -1.46
C GLY A 131 10.25 17.50 -2.04
N THR A 132 11.38 18.20 -1.93
CA THR A 132 11.55 19.58 -2.38
C THR A 132 12.66 19.70 -3.43
N ARG A 133 12.62 20.78 -4.23
CA ARG A 133 13.69 21.22 -5.11
C ARG A 133 14.20 22.58 -4.67
N SER A 134 15.51 22.78 -4.64
CA SER A 134 16.08 24.10 -4.43
C SER A 134 16.02 24.90 -5.73
N VAL A 135 15.46 26.10 -5.67
CA VAL A 135 15.47 27.06 -6.76
C VAL A 135 16.24 28.28 -6.31
N SER A 136 17.23 28.68 -7.10
CA SER A 136 18.00 29.87 -6.82
C SER A 136 17.15 31.10 -7.15
N ASN A 137 16.92 31.95 -6.15
CA ASN A 137 16.16 33.17 -6.28
C ASN A 137 17.15 34.36 -6.31
N PRO A 138 17.51 34.89 -7.49
CA PRO A 138 18.34 36.08 -7.56
C PRO A 138 17.54 37.28 -7.04
N SER A 139 17.96 37.86 -5.92
CA SER A 139 17.35 39.10 -5.42
C SER A 139 17.84 40.31 -6.22
N SER A 140 16.99 41.33 -6.35
CA SER A 140 17.31 42.60 -7.02
C SER A 140 18.42 43.41 -6.30
N THR A 141 18.80 43.02 -5.09
CA THR A 141 19.86 43.62 -4.27
C THR A 141 21.19 42.87 -4.31
N GLY A 142 21.33 41.86 -5.19
CA GLY A 142 22.60 41.17 -5.45
C GLY A 142 22.91 40.01 -4.51
N SER A 143 22.00 39.63 -3.61
CA SER A 143 22.12 38.37 -2.85
C SER A 143 21.35 37.25 -3.55
N THR A 144 22.00 36.12 -3.79
CA THR A 144 21.35 34.93 -4.33
C THR A 144 20.96 34.03 -3.15
N GLY A 145 19.66 33.83 -2.94
CA GLY A 145 19.15 32.93 -1.91
C GLY A 145 18.54 31.69 -2.53
N ASP A 146 18.96 30.50 -2.08
CA ASP A 146 18.31 29.26 -2.51
C ASP A 146 17.04 29.01 -1.69
N VAL A 147 15.91 28.89 -2.38
CA VAL A 147 14.60 28.62 -1.77
C VAL A 147 14.18 27.19 -2.09
N GLY A 148 13.88 26.40 -1.06
CA GLY A 148 13.31 25.06 -1.22
C GLY A 148 11.83 25.12 -1.56
N LEU A 149 11.44 24.67 -2.76
CA LEU A 149 10.04 24.56 -3.19
C LEU A 149 9.61 23.09 -3.22
N PRO A 150 8.40 22.73 -2.75
CA PRO A 150 7.89 21.37 -2.85
C PRO A 150 7.78 20.94 -4.32
N LEU A 151 8.08 19.66 -4.60
CA LEU A 151 7.96 19.08 -5.93
C LEU A 151 6.51 18.94 -6.38
N ILE A 152 5.59 18.72 -5.42
CA ILE A 152 4.15 18.73 -5.62
C ILE A 152 3.56 19.49 -4.44
N ARG A 153 2.77 20.53 -4.68
CA ARG A 153 2.12 21.28 -3.61
C ARG A 153 0.88 20.54 -3.08
N PRO A 154 0.49 20.71 -1.80
CA PRO A 154 -0.71 20.06 -1.26
C PRO A 154 -2.00 20.34 -2.04
N ASP A 155 -2.17 21.55 -2.59
CA ASP A 155 -3.30 21.94 -3.43
C ASP A 155 -3.30 21.22 -4.80
N GLU A 156 -2.12 20.94 -5.36
CA GLU A 156 -2.00 20.12 -6.57
C GLU A 156 -2.34 18.65 -6.31
N VAL A 157 -2.05 18.15 -5.10
CA VAL A 157 -2.48 16.81 -4.64
C VAL A 157 -4.01 16.76 -4.55
N ARG A 158 -4.65 17.79 -3.96
CA ARG A 158 -6.11 17.91 -3.92
C ARG A 158 -6.74 17.92 -5.32
N GLY A 159 -6.09 18.60 -6.26
CA GLY A 159 -6.52 18.69 -7.65
C GLY A 159 -6.31 17.43 -8.49
N LEU A 160 -5.93 16.29 -7.89
CA LEU A 160 -5.79 15.02 -8.61
C LEU A 160 -7.12 14.60 -9.20
N LYS A 161 -7.20 14.65 -10.54
CA LYS A 161 -8.35 14.15 -11.29
C LYS A 161 -8.62 12.68 -10.97
N GLN A 162 -9.89 12.28 -11.07
CA GLN A 162 -10.28 10.88 -11.06
C GLN A 162 -9.40 10.06 -12.03
N TRP A 163 -9.11 8.81 -11.68
CA TRP A 163 -8.24 7.91 -12.45
C TRP A 163 -6.78 8.38 -12.57
N HIS A 164 -6.31 9.23 -11.65
CA HIS A 164 -4.88 9.57 -11.54
C HIS A 164 -4.34 9.18 -10.17
N GLN A 165 -3.04 8.94 -10.12
CA GLN A 165 -2.31 8.63 -8.90
C GLN A 165 -0.95 9.31 -8.86
N ILE A 166 -0.46 9.49 -7.64
CA ILE A 166 0.92 9.79 -7.33
C ILE A 166 1.56 8.54 -6.73
N ILE A 167 2.69 8.13 -7.31
CA ILE A 167 3.48 6.99 -6.84
C ILE A 167 4.80 7.53 -6.30
N ILE A 168 5.08 7.22 -5.05
CA ILE A 168 6.35 7.55 -4.38
C ILE A 168 7.04 6.23 -4.08
N ARG A 169 8.28 6.08 -4.56
CA ARG A 169 9.04 4.84 -4.42
C ARG A 169 10.46 5.11 -3.92
N THR A 170 10.87 4.37 -2.91
CA THR A 170 12.25 4.42 -2.39
C THR A 170 13.26 4.18 -3.51
N GLY A 171 14.27 5.05 -3.58
CA GLY A 171 15.32 5.03 -4.60
C GLY A 171 14.98 5.81 -5.88
N LEU A 172 13.77 6.35 -6.02
CA LEU A 172 13.46 7.32 -7.07
C LEU A 172 13.59 8.73 -6.53
N ARG A 173 14.25 9.60 -7.31
CA ARG A 173 14.43 11.02 -6.95
C ARG A 173 13.12 11.82 -7.02
N PHE A 174 12.26 11.48 -7.97
CA PHE A 174 11.04 12.23 -8.24
C PHE A 174 9.80 11.34 -8.10
N PRO A 175 8.68 11.87 -7.59
CA PRO A 175 7.41 11.17 -7.59
C PRO A 175 6.94 10.92 -9.03
N ILE A 176 6.20 9.83 -9.24
CA ILE A 176 5.63 9.50 -10.55
C ILE A 176 4.15 9.87 -10.54
N ARG A 177 3.72 10.67 -11.50
CA ARG A 177 2.30 10.88 -11.80
C ARG A 177 1.85 9.86 -12.84
N ALA A 178 0.87 9.03 -12.51
CA ALA A 178 0.39 7.98 -13.41
C ALA A 178 -1.14 8.02 -13.57
N LYS A 179 -1.62 7.46 -14.68
CA LYS A 179 -3.05 7.24 -14.95
C LYS A 179 -3.44 5.83 -14.54
N LEU A 180 -4.60 5.69 -13.94
CA LEU A 180 -5.24 4.41 -13.70
C LEU A 180 -5.95 3.99 -14.98
N VAL A 181 -5.70 2.75 -15.37
CA VAL A 181 -6.34 2.16 -16.54
C VAL A 181 -7.13 0.97 -16.01
N PRO A 182 -8.47 1.07 -15.95
CA PRO A 182 -9.29 -0.05 -15.50
C PRO A 182 -9.09 -1.21 -16.47
N TYR A 183 -8.85 -2.41 -15.95
CA TYR A 183 -8.43 -3.52 -16.80
C TYR A 183 -9.49 -3.86 -17.86
N PHE A 184 -10.76 -3.70 -17.51
CA PHE A 184 -11.88 -3.97 -18.38
C PHE A 184 -12.01 -3.00 -19.58
N THR A 185 -11.26 -1.90 -19.60
CA THR A 185 -11.25 -0.99 -20.76
C THR A 185 -10.35 -1.49 -21.88
N ARG A 186 -9.43 -2.42 -21.60
CA ARG A 186 -8.49 -2.97 -22.57
C ARG A 186 -8.86 -4.40 -22.91
N LYS A 187 -9.19 -4.65 -24.18
CA LYS A 187 -9.54 -6.00 -24.69
C LYS A 187 -8.48 -7.04 -24.31
N GLN A 188 -7.21 -6.74 -24.58
CA GLN A 188 -6.09 -7.64 -24.25
C GLN A 188 -5.99 -8.01 -22.77
N TRP A 189 -6.47 -7.17 -21.84
CA TRP A 189 -6.43 -7.47 -20.41
C TRP A 189 -7.72 -8.14 -19.94
N ARG A 190 -8.86 -7.79 -20.53
CA ARG A 190 -10.11 -8.53 -20.32
C ARG A 190 -9.99 -9.99 -20.71
N ASP A 191 -9.32 -10.26 -21.83
CA ASP A 191 -9.19 -11.61 -22.37
C ASP A 191 -8.26 -12.50 -21.50
N LEU A 192 -7.57 -11.92 -20.51
CA LEU A 192 -6.69 -12.63 -19.56
C LEU A 192 -7.36 -12.98 -18.22
N VAL A 193 -8.61 -12.55 -17.99
CA VAL A 193 -9.30 -12.76 -16.71
C VAL A 193 -10.53 -13.64 -16.89
N ASP A 194 -10.80 -14.46 -15.88
CA ASP A 194 -12.04 -15.24 -15.81
C ASP A 194 -13.26 -14.31 -15.59
N PRO A 195 -14.48 -14.77 -15.96
CA PRO A 195 -15.71 -14.05 -15.66
C PRO A 195 -15.83 -13.70 -14.18
N ASN A 196 -16.40 -12.53 -13.88
CA ASN A 196 -16.59 -12.10 -12.50
C ASN A 196 -17.50 -13.09 -11.76
N PRO A 197 -17.03 -13.75 -10.69
CA PRO A 197 -17.81 -14.78 -9.98
C PRO A 197 -19.07 -14.24 -9.30
N TYR A 198 -19.17 -12.91 -9.10
CA TYR A 198 -20.32 -12.25 -8.50
C TYR A 198 -21.35 -11.71 -9.52
N ARG A 199 -21.03 -11.74 -10.82
CA ARG A 199 -21.95 -11.31 -11.88
C ARG A 199 -22.21 -12.49 -12.81
N LYS A 200 -23.40 -13.08 -12.68
CA LYS A 200 -23.94 -14.00 -13.70
C LYS A 200 -24.45 -13.21 -14.89
#